data_AF-F4P861-F1
#
_entry.id   AF-F4P861-F1
#
_cell.length_a   1.000
_cell.length_b   1.000
_cell.length_c   1.000
_cell.angle_alpha   90.00
_cell.angle_beta   90.00
_cell.angle_gamma   90.00
#
_symmetry.space_group_name_H-M   'P 1'
#
loop_
_entity.id
_entity.type
_entity.pdbx_description
1 polymer ?
#
loop_
_entity_poly.entity_id
_entity_poly.type
_entity_poly.pdbx_seq_one_letter_code
_entity_poly.pdbx_strand_id
1 'polypeptide(L)'
;MPCGEHQVVQVYPDILKDVLDNTFFGMIECDIAVPEHLKEYFAVMPPIFKNVEITCNDLSSDTQAHVKPNYKSNRLVESMFGETMMFATKLLKWYLELIESALVPVAMSTFGTVAAGVGALHAPMAAGGCAAIDSISDQQKAKS
;
A
#
# COMPACT_ATOMS: atom_id res chain seq x y z
N MET A 1 -3.68 16.58 -17.14
CA MET A 1 -4.75 17.51 -16.70
C MET A 1 -6.03 16.97 -17.32
N PRO A 2 -7.10 16.73 -16.55
CA PRO A 2 -8.41 16.53 -17.17
C PRO A 2 -8.74 17.79 -17.99
N CYS A 3 -9.03 17.60 -19.27
CA CYS A 3 -9.31 18.70 -20.22
C CYS A 3 -10.82 18.71 -20.49
N GLY A 4 -11.51 19.80 -20.16
CA GLY A 4 -12.95 19.96 -20.39
C GLY A 4 -13.70 20.69 -19.28
N GLU A 5 -15.01 20.85 -19.45
CA GLU A 5 -15.90 21.37 -18.41
C GLU A 5 -16.05 20.33 -17.29
N HIS A 6 -15.71 20.73 -16.07
CA HIS A 6 -15.81 19.87 -14.90
C HIS A 6 -17.15 20.13 -14.21
N GLN A 7 -17.98 19.10 -14.14
CA GLN A 7 -19.20 19.13 -13.34
C GLN A 7 -18.91 18.54 -11.96
N VAL A 8 -19.25 19.27 -10.91
CA VAL A 8 -19.18 18.77 -9.54
C VAL A 8 -20.47 18.01 -9.27
N VAL A 9 -20.35 16.69 -9.13
CA VAL A 9 -21.48 15.81 -8.78
C VAL A 9 -21.49 15.64 -7.26
N GLN A 10 -22.65 15.78 -6.64
CA GLN A 10 -22.80 15.54 -5.21
C GLN A 10 -22.62 14.05 -4.89
N VAL A 11 -21.99 13.76 -3.75
CA VAL A 11 -21.77 12.38 -3.29
C VAL A 11 -23.11 11.70 -3.04
N TYR A 12 -23.27 10.49 -3.57
CA TYR A 12 -24.44 9.64 -3.37
C TYR A 12 -23.99 8.27 -2.85
N PRO A 13 -24.84 7.53 -2.12
CA PRO A 13 -24.42 6.35 -1.34
C PRO A 13 -23.84 5.21 -2.18
N ASP A 14 -24.24 5.08 -3.43
CA ASP A 14 -23.79 4.00 -4.33
C ASP A 14 -22.56 4.37 -5.18
N ILE A 15 -21.97 5.56 -4.98
CA ILE A 15 -20.83 6.03 -5.78
C ILE A 15 -19.64 5.06 -5.74
N LEU A 16 -19.37 4.41 -4.60
CA LEU A 16 -18.28 3.45 -4.47
C LEU A 16 -18.54 2.18 -5.28
N LYS A 17 -19.80 1.72 -5.37
CA LYS A 17 -20.18 0.57 -6.20
C LYS A 17 -19.99 0.92 -7.67
N ASP A 18 -20.43 2.10 -8.08
CA ASP A 18 -20.25 2.58 -9.45
C ASP A 18 -18.78 2.71 -9.86
N VAL A 19 -17.89 3.06 -8.91
CA VAL A 19 -16.43 3.07 -9.13
C VAL A 19 -15.90 1.66 -9.34
N LEU A 20 -16.33 0.69 -8.52
CA LEU A 20 -15.92 -0.71 -8.62
C LEU A 20 -16.43 -1.35 -9.93
N ASP A 21 -17.69 -1.06 -10.30
CA ASP A 21 -18.35 -1.55 -11.51
C ASP A 21 -17.86 -0.85 -12.79
N ASN A 22 -17.01 0.18 -12.67
CA ASN A 22 -16.53 1.04 -13.75
C ASN A 22 -17.67 1.78 -14.50
N THR A 23 -18.77 2.09 -13.82
CA THR A 23 -19.87 2.89 -14.38
C THR A 23 -19.61 4.39 -14.17
N PHE A 24 -18.89 4.75 -13.10
CA PHE A 24 -18.51 6.13 -12.81
C PHE A 24 -17.03 6.39 -13.14
N PHE A 25 -16.77 7.43 -13.95
CA PHE A 25 -15.42 7.88 -14.30
C PHE A 25 -15.25 9.35 -13.93
N GLY A 26 -14.23 9.62 -13.12
CA GLY A 26 -13.92 10.98 -12.69
C GLY A 26 -12.84 11.02 -11.63
N MET A 27 -12.89 12.09 -10.83
CA MET A 27 -12.10 12.27 -9.63
C MET A 27 -13.04 12.33 -8.43
N ILE A 28 -12.66 11.66 -7.34
CA ILE A 28 -13.42 11.62 -6.10
C ILE A 28 -12.52 12.14 -5.00
N GLU A 29 -13.05 13.06 -4.20
CA GLU A 29 -12.41 13.54 -2.99
C GLU A 29 -12.94 12.71 -1.81
N CYS A 30 -12.04 12.03 -1.11
CA CYS A 30 -12.40 11.24 0.06
C CYS A 30 -11.24 11.11 1.04
N ASP A 31 -11.59 10.78 2.27
CA ASP A 31 -10.65 10.33 3.28
C ASP A 31 -10.38 8.83 3.08
N ILE A 32 -9.12 8.44 3.18
CA ILE A 32 -8.69 7.05 3.04
C ILE A 32 -7.82 6.67 4.23
N ALA A 33 -8.04 5.47 4.78
CA ALA A 33 -7.23 4.92 5.85
C ALA A 33 -7.06 3.42 5.63
N VAL A 34 -5.84 2.93 5.86
CA VAL A 34 -5.57 1.50 5.88
C VAL A 34 -6.24 0.88 7.12
N PRO A 35 -7.07 -0.16 6.95
CA PRO A 35 -7.70 -0.87 8.07
C PRO A 35 -6.66 -1.44 9.04
N GLU A 36 -6.98 -1.48 10.34
CA GLU A 36 -6.04 -1.92 11.39
C GLU A 36 -5.38 -3.27 11.11
N HIS A 37 -6.18 -4.23 10.63
CA HIS A 37 -5.73 -5.60 10.36
C HIS A 37 -4.74 -5.71 9.18
N LEU A 38 -4.61 -4.69 8.34
CA LEU A 38 -3.65 -4.66 7.23
C LEU A 38 -2.45 -3.75 7.50
N LYS A 39 -2.44 -3.02 8.63
CA LYS A 39 -1.32 -2.12 8.94
C LYS A 39 0.00 -2.85 9.07
N GLU A 40 0.00 -4.07 9.62
CA GLU A 40 1.20 -4.90 9.70
C GLU A 40 1.70 -5.32 8.31
N TYR A 41 0.80 -5.66 7.39
CA TYR A 41 1.15 -6.02 6.01
C TYR A 41 1.78 -4.85 5.26
N PHE A 42 1.23 -3.65 5.44
CA PHE A 42 1.73 -2.43 4.80
C PHE A 42 2.82 -1.71 5.59
N ALA A 43 3.26 -2.23 6.74
CA ALA A 43 4.24 -1.54 7.60
C ALA A 43 5.57 -1.30 6.87
N VAL A 44 5.93 -2.19 5.95
CA VAL A 44 7.13 -2.08 5.12
C VAL A 44 6.99 -1.00 4.04
N MET A 45 5.79 -0.81 3.49
CA MET A 45 5.53 0.14 2.41
C MET A 45 4.08 0.64 2.48
N PRO A 46 3.84 1.78 3.14
CA PRO A 46 2.51 2.37 3.24
C PRO A 46 1.98 2.74 1.84
N PRO A 47 0.72 2.39 1.52
CA PRO A 47 0.21 2.50 0.15
C PRO A 47 -0.24 3.93 -0.22
N ILE A 48 -0.47 4.82 0.75
CA ILE A 48 -1.03 6.15 0.49
C ILE A 48 0.10 7.17 0.42
N PHE A 49 0.19 7.90 -0.69
CA PHE A 49 1.17 8.96 -0.88
C PHE A 49 0.52 10.33 -0.74
N LYS A 50 0.94 11.11 0.26
CA LYS A 50 0.43 12.47 0.52
C LYS A 50 1.52 13.51 0.36
N ASN A 51 1.14 14.69 -0.12
CA ASN A 51 2.05 15.83 -0.15
C ASN A 51 2.09 16.49 1.23
N VAL A 52 3.28 16.59 1.81
CA VAL A 52 3.52 17.24 3.11
C VAL A 52 4.53 18.36 2.90
N GLU A 53 4.28 19.51 3.53
CA GLU A 53 5.28 20.58 3.62
C GLU A 53 6.32 20.17 4.67
N ILE A 54 7.55 19.90 4.21
CA ILE A 54 8.68 19.61 5.06
C ILE A 54 9.41 20.92 5.36
N THR A 55 9.61 21.18 6.64
CA THR A 55 10.34 22.34 7.16
C THR A 55 11.75 21.94 7.59
N CYS A 56 12.61 22.92 7.92
CA CYS A 56 13.97 22.65 8.40
C CYS A 56 13.99 21.75 9.65
N ASN A 57 12.99 21.86 10.53
CA ASN A 57 12.90 21.06 11.76
C ASN A 57 12.65 19.57 11.52
N ASP A 58 12.06 19.23 10.37
CA ASP A 58 11.73 17.85 10.00
C ASP A 58 12.93 17.12 9.36
N LEU A 59 14.02 17.84 9.08
CA LEU A 59 15.23 17.30 8.49
C LEU A 59 16.17 16.74 9.56
N SER A 60 17.01 15.77 9.18
CA SER A 60 18.11 15.31 10.03
C SER A 60 19.14 16.42 10.28
N SER A 61 19.86 16.35 11.40
CA SER A 61 20.90 17.33 11.77
C SER A 61 21.91 17.59 10.64
N ASP A 62 22.28 16.53 9.93
CA ASP A 62 23.28 16.59 8.86
C ASP A 62 22.74 17.34 7.63
N THR A 63 21.45 17.18 7.34
CA THR A 63 20.80 17.90 6.24
C THR A 63 20.53 19.36 6.63
N GLN A 64 20.17 19.63 7.89
CA GLN A 64 19.97 21.00 8.39
C GLN A 64 21.21 21.87 8.22
N ALA A 65 22.41 21.32 8.42
CA ALA A 65 23.68 22.03 8.24
C ALA A 65 23.91 22.56 6.81
N HIS A 66 23.25 21.98 5.81
CA HIS A 66 23.39 22.32 4.39
C HIS A 66 22.21 23.12 3.84
N VAL A 67 21.20 23.40 4.67
CA VAL A 67 19.90 23.91 4.24
C VAL A 67 19.67 25.30 4.83
N LYS A 68 19.04 26.19 4.06
CA LYS A 68 18.73 27.56 4.53
C LYS A 68 17.75 27.50 5.71
N PRO A 69 17.85 28.41 6.70
CA PRO A 69 17.00 28.39 7.88
C PRO A 69 15.49 28.53 7.57
N ASN A 70 15.14 29.14 6.43
CA ASN A 70 13.75 29.25 5.94
C ASN A 70 13.38 28.19 4.89
N TYR A 71 13.98 27.01 4.94
CA TYR A 71 13.67 25.94 4.00
C TYR A 71 12.24 25.43 4.18
N LYS A 72 11.54 25.39 3.06
CA LYS A 72 10.20 24.83 2.90
C LYS A 72 10.18 24.08 1.59
N SER A 73 9.71 22.84 1.60
CA SER A 73 9.50 22.09 0.37
C SER A 73 8.30 21.16 0.51
N ASN A 74 7.48 21.09 -0.52
CA ASN A 74 6.45 20.07 -0.61
C ASN A 74 7.08 18.78 -1.10
N ARG A 75 7.00 17.73 -0.28
CA ARG A 75 7.49 16.39 -0.60
C ARG A 75 6.33 15.41 -0.59
N LEU A 76 6.45 14.40 -1.42
CA LEU A 76 5.56 13.26 -1.37
C LEU A 76 6.07 12.32 -0.27
N VAL A 77 5.22 12.02 0.70
CA VAL A 77 5.51 11.18 1.85
C VAL A 77 4.50 10.04 1.87
N GLU A 78 4.98 8.83 2.11
CA GLU A 78 4.14 7.65 2.33
C GLU A 78 3.43 7.71 3.68
N SER A 79 2.19 7.22 3.74
CA SER A 79 1.30 7.34 4.90
C SER A 79 0.33 6.16 4.93
N MET A 80 -0.19 5.86 6.12
CA MET A 80 -1.26 4.86 6.31
C MET A 80 -2.66 5.47 6.25
N PHE A 81 -2.73 6.80 6.15
CA PHE A 81 -3.97 7.56 6.07
C PHE A 81 -3.77 8.82 5.21
N GLY A 82 -4.87 9.30 4.65
CA GLY A 82 -4.93 10.53 3.87
C GLY A 82 -6.28 11.20 4.08
N GLU A 83 -6.25 12.48 4.40
CA GLU A 83 -7.44 13.31 4.58
C GLU A 83 -7.61 14.20 3.36
N THR A 84 -8.85 14.37 2.89
CA THR A 84 -9.19 15.30 1.80
C THR A 84 -8.36 15.04 0.54
N MET A 85 -8.21 13.76 0.17
CA MET A 85 -7.41 13.36 -0.98
C MET A 85 -8.28 13.14 -2.21
N MET A 86 -7.81 13.65 -3.35
CA MET A 86 -8.47 13.49 -4.64
C MET A 86 -7.90 12.29 -5.40
N PHE A 87 -8.71 11.27 -5.61
CA PHE A 87 -8.35 10.07 -6.34
C PHE A 87 -9.05 10.02 -7.70
N ALA A 88 -8.29 9.62 -8.73
CA ALA A 88 -8.92 9.15 -9.94
C ALA A 88 -9.67 7.84 -9.64
N THR A 89 -10.89 7.71 -10.15
CA THR A 89 -11.74 6.51 -10.02
C THR A 89 -10.99 5.19 -10.24
N LYS A 90 -10.13 5.10 -11.25
CA LYS A 90 -9.29 3.92 -11.52
C LYS A 90 -8.30 3.59 -10.39
N LEU A 91 -7.67 4.61 -9.80
CA LEU A 91 -6.73 4.43 -8.70
C LEU A 91 -7.46 4.08 -7.41
N LEU A 92 -8.62 4.70 -7.16
CA LEU A 92 -9.45 4.39 -6.01
C LEU A 92 -9.92 2.93 -6.04
N LYS A 93 -10.38 2.47 -7.21
CA LYS A 93 -10.73 1.06 -7.44
C LYS A 93 -9.56 0.13 -7.10
N TRP A 94 -8.36 0.44 -7.58
CA TRP A 94 -7.17 -0.36 -7.29
C TRP A 94 -6.89 -0.45 -5.79
N TYR A 95 -7.04 0.65 -5.02
CA TYR A 95 -6.89 0.60 -3.56
C TYR A 95 -7.94 -0.28 -2.87
N LEU A 96 -9.19 -0.24 -3.32
CA LEU A 96 -10.27 -1.05 -2.77
C LEU A 96 -10.01 -2.55 -3.03
N GLU A 97 -9.65 -2.92 -4.26
CA GLU A 97 -9.30 -4.30 -4.62
C GLU A 97 -8.01 -4.78 -3.93
N LEU A 98 -7.04 -3.88 -3.70
CA LEU A 98 -5.81 -4.18 -2.97
C LEU A 98 -6.09 -4.60 -1.52
N ILE A 99 -7.03 -3.92 -0.86
CA ILE A 99 -7.45 -4.24 0.51
C ILE A 99 -8.14 -5.61 0.54
N GLU A 100 -9.02 -5.90 -0.43
CA GLU A 100 -9.68 -7.22 -0.54
C GLU A 100 -8.70 -8.36 -0.84
N SER A 101 -7.71 -8.13 -1.71
CA SER A 101 -6.70 -9.14 -2.04
C SER A 101 -5.69 -9.37 -0.91
N ALA A 102 -5.39 -8.35 -0.10
CA ALA A 102 -4.55 -8.49 1.09
C ALA A 102 -5.23 -9.32 2.20
N LEU A 103 -6.56 -9.44 2.19
CA LEU A 103 -7.33 -10.38 3.00
C LEU A 103 -7.28 -11.84 2.49
N VAL A 104 -6.67 -12.09 1.33
CA VAL A 104 -6.39 -13.43 0.80
C VAL A 104 -4.88 -13.77 0.91
N PRO A 105 -4.25 -13.74 2.10
CA PRO A 105 -2.91 -14.30 2.20
C PRO A 105 -3.02 -15.83 2.33
N VAL A 106 -2.12 -16.55 1.66
CA VAL A 106 -1.71 -17.96 1.87
C VAL A 106 -2.29 -19.06 0.95
N ALA A 107 -3.41 -18.91 0.24
CA ALA A 107 -3.96 -20.05 -0.53
C ALA A 107 -3.33 -20.29 -1.92
N MET A 108 -2.61 -19.32 -2.50
CA MET A 108 -2.16 -19.38 -3.91
C MET A 108 -0.65 -19.57 -4.10
N SER A 109 0.11 -19.93 -3.06
CA SER A 109 1.54 -20.25 -3.18
C SER A 109 1.84 -21.73 -3.47
N THR A 110 0.83 -22.56 -3.76
CA THR A 110 1.02 -23.99 -4.11
C THR A 110 0.48 -24.41 -5.47
N PHE A 111 0.00 -23.50 -6.32
CA PHE A 111 -0.30 -23.84 -7.72
C PHE A 111 0.98 -23.89 -8.58
N GLY A 112 1.84 -24.81 -8.21
CA GLY A 112 2.92 -25.38 -9.02
C GLY A 112 2.74 -26.90 -9.12
N THR A 113 1.51 -27.39 -9.34
CA THR A 113 1.32 -28.76 -9.82
C THR A 113 1.50 -28.75 -11.33
N VAL A 114 2.71 -29.07 -11.79
CA VAL A 114 2.88 -29.65 -13.12
C VAL A 114 2.82 -31.16 -12.93
N ALA A 115 1.62 -31.72 -13.11
CA ALA A 115 1.45 -33.14 -13.32
C ALA A 115 1.85 -33.48 -14.76
N ALA A 116 2.98 -34.16 -14.93
CA ALA A 116 3.27 -34.91 -16.13
C ALA A 116 4.12 -36.14 -15.78
N GLY A 117 3.54 -37.34 -15.93
CA GLY A 117 4.30 -38.59 -15.92
C GLY A 117 3.65 -39.72 -15.11
N VAL A 118 2.78 -40.49 -15.78
CA VAL A 118 2.47 -41.87 -15.37
C VAL A 118 3.77 -42.68 -15.46
N GLY A 119 4.23 -43.23 -14.34
CA GLY A 119 5.41 -44.08 -14.30
C GLY A 119 5.77 -44.47 -12.88
N ALA A 120 5.30 -45.63 -12.43
CA ALA A 120 5.69 -46.23 -11.16
C ALA A 120 7.19 -46.50 -11.14
N LEU A 121 7.91 -46.02 -10.12
CA LEU A 121 9.17 -46.60 -9.64
C LEU A 121 9.56 -46.00 -8.27
N HIS A 122 9.46 -46.87 -7.25
CA HIS A 122 10.25 -47.03 -6.03
C HIS A 122 11.00 -45.82 -5.41
N ALA A 123 10.74 -45.62 -4.10
CA ALA A 123 11.41 -44.67 -3.18
C ALA A 123 12.94 -44.93 -3.03
N PRO A 124 13.74 -43.98 -2.47
CA PRO A 124 13.67 -43.66 -1.04
C PRO A 124 13.85 -42.17 -0.64
N MET A 125 13.50 -41.93 0.62
CA MET A 125 13.65 -40.71 1.43
C MET A 125 15.05 -40.08 1.35
N ALA A 126 15.11 -38.74 1.25
CA ALA A 126 16.24 -37.95 1.71
C ALA A 126 15.76 -36.57 2.19
N ALA A 127 15.75 -36.39 3.51
CA ALA A 127 15.53 -35.12 4.18
C ALA A 127 16.73 -34.19 3.94
N GLY A 128 16.48 -32.90 3.67
CA GLY A 128 17.56 -31.92 3.50
C GLY A 128 17.06 -30.56 3.02
N GLY A 129 16.20 -29.90 3.80
CA GLY A 129 15.85 -28.50 3.58
C GLY A 129 16.73 -27.60 4.45
N CYS A 130 17.66 -26.88 3.83
CA CYS A 130 18.29 -25.70 4.43
C CYS A 130 17.75 -24.46 3.72
N ALA A 131 16.97 -23.65 4.43
CA ALA A 131 16.74 -22.26 4.07
C ALA A 131 16.93 -21.45 5.36
N ALA A 132 18.04 -20.71 5.42
CA ALA A 132 18.33 -19.80 6.52
C ALA A 132 17.41 -18.58 6.39
N ILE A 133 16.61 -18.33 7.42
CA ILE A 133 15.93 -17.06 7.65
C ILE A 133 16.72 -16.30 8.71
N ASP A 134 17.41 -15.25 8.29
CA ASP A 134 18.04 -14.32 9.23
C ASP A 134 16.93 -13.39 9.74
N SER A 135 16.58 -13.56 11.02
CA SER A 135 15.59 -12.75 11.71
C SER A 135 16.34 -11.67 12.48
N ILE A 136 16.15 -10.40 12.11
CA ILE A 136 16.53 -9.28 12.98
C ILE A 136 15.23 -8.61 13.42
N SER A 137 14.82 -8.97 14.63
CA SER A 137 13.69 -8.40 15.36
C SER A 137 13.95 -6.97 15.82
N ASP A 138 12.88 -6.17 15.78
CA ASP A 138 12.66 -4.97 16.57
C ASP A 138 13.19 -5.06 18.01
N GLN A 139 13.82 -3.98 18.47
CA GLN A 139 13.92 -3.67 19.89
C GLN A 139 13.27 -2.31 20.13
N GLN A 140 12.01 -2.35 20.56
CA GLN A 140 11.37 -1.24 21.23
C GLN A 140 12.11 -0.91 22.52
N LYS A 141 12.48 0.37 22.66
CA LYS A 141 13.01 0.97 23.87
C LYS A 141 11.85 1.29 24.82
N ALA A 142 11.68 0.46 25.85
CA ALA A 142 10.91 0.79 27.05
C ALA A 142 11.77 0.54 28.31
N LYS A 143 12.15 1.62 28.99
CA LYS A 143 12.69 1.64 30.36
C LYS A 143 12.43 3.07 30.87
N SER A 144 11.43 3.25 31.73
CA SER A 144 11.50 3.22 33.20
C SER A 144 12.56 4.15 33.77
#